data_AF-A0A2M7A800-F1
#
_entry.id   AF-A0A2M7A800-F1
#
_cell.length_a   1.000
_cell.length_b   1.000
_cell.length_c   1.000
_cell.angle_alpha   90.00
_cell.angle_beta   90.00
_cell.angle_gamma   90.00
#
_symmetry.space_group_name_H-M   'P 1'
#
loop_
_entity.id
_entity.type
_entity.pdbx_description
1 polymer ?
#
loop_
_entity_poly.entity_id
_entity_poly.type
_entity_poly.pdbx_seq_one_letter_code
_entity_poly.pdbx_strand_id
1 'polypeptide(L)' 'MTRLNIKKGSTSHSAYELRDPNAELIETHTLAVLVDNESGVLARVIGLFSGRG' A
#
# COMPACT_ATOMS: atom_id res chain seq x y z
N MET A 1 -14.50 -24.11 -24.25
CA MET A 1 -13.36 -23.49 -23.54
C MET A 1 -13.32 -24.06 -22.13
N THR A 2 -12.27 -24.81 -21.80
CA THR A 2 -12.10 -25.49 -20.51
C THR A 2 -11.85 -24.47 -19.41
N ARG A 3 -12.65 -24.47 -18.35
CA ARG A 3 -12.43 -23.58 -17.19
C ARG A 3 -11.18 -24.05 -16.44
N LEU A 4 -10.19 -23.17 -16.29
CA LEU A 4 -9.06 -23.43 -15.39
C LEU A 4 -9.54 -23.35 -13.93
N ASN A 5 -9.26 -24.40 -13.15
CA ASN A 5 -9.51 -24.45 -11.71
C ASN A 5 -8.46 -23.64 -10.93
N ILE A 6 -8.48 -22.31 -11.06
CA ILE A 6 -7.56 -21.44 -10.31
C ILE A 6 -8.14 -21.17 -8.91
N LYS A 7 -7.38 -21.50 -7.87
CA LYS A 7 -7.74 -21.13 -6.48
C LYS A 7 -7.77 -19.61 -6.37
N LYS A 8 -8.87 -19.06 -5.84
CA LYS A 8 -9.03 -17.62 -5.57
C LYS A 8 -7.84 -17.12 -4.73
N GLY A 9 -7.03 -16.21 -5.28
CA GLY A 9 -5.83 -15.65 -4.62
C GLY A 9 -4.47 -16.21 -5.05
N SER A 10 -4.39 -17.14 -6.02
CA SER A 10 -3.09 -17.60 -6.54
C SER A 10 -2.42 -16.51 -7.39
N THR A 11 -1.50 -15.74 -6.80
CA THR A 11 -0.93 -14.54 -7.45
C THR A 11 0.58 -14.43 -7.40
N SER A 12 1.30 -15.37 -6.76
CA SER A 12 2.70 -15.07 -6.42
C SER A 12 3.64 -14.92 -7.63
N HIS A 13 3.34 -15.53 -8.79
CA HIS A 13 4.11 -15.36 -10.05
C HIS A 13 3.25 -15.62 -11.31
N SER A 14 2.03 -15.08 -11.37
CA SER A 14 1.23 -15.15 -12.60
C SER A 14 1.65 -14.04 -13.58
N ALA A 15 1.80 -14.38 -14.87
CA ALA A 15 2.00 -13.42 -15.96
C ALA A 15 0.74 -12.57 -16.27
N TYR A 16 -0.39 -12.92 -15.65
CA TYR A 16 -1.66 -12.21 -15.75
C TYR A 16 -2.07 -11.63 -14.39
N GLU A 17 -2.70 -10.46 -14.42
CA GLU A 17 -3.24 -9.80 -13.24
C GLU A 17 -4.52 -10.53 -12.78
N LEU A 18 -4.33 -11.51 -11.90
CA LEU A 18 -5.41 -12.36 -11.36
C LEU A 18 -6.07 -11.77 -10.10
N ARG A 19 -5.68 -10.55 -9.71
CA ARG A 19 -6.28 -9.83 -8.59
C ARG A 19 -7.54 -9.13 -9.09
N ASP A 20 -8.57 -9.12 -8.25
CA ASP A 20 -9.78 -8.35 -8.54
C ASP A 20 -9.41 -6.85 -8.45
N PRO A 21 -9.53 -6.08 -9.54
CA PRO A 21 -9.14 -4.66 -9.56
C PRO A 21 -10.03 -3.79 -8.68
N ASN A 22 -11.21 -4.27 -8.29
CA ASN A 22 -12.13 -3.55 -7.40
C ASN A 22 -12.09 -4.08 -5.97
N ALA A 23 -11.15 -4.98 -5.64
CA ALA A 23 -10.98 -5.44 -4.28
C ALA A 23 -10.51 -4.30 -3.38
N GLU A 24 -11.21 -4.10 -2.27
CA GLU A 24 -10.76 -3.22 -1.21
C GLU A 24 -9.64 -3.94 -0.43
N LEU A 25 -8.39 -3.58 -0.75
CA LEU A 25 -7.19 -4.17 -0.16
C LEU A 25 -6.65 -3.22 0.92
N ILE A 26 -6.43 -3.75 2.13
CA ILE A 26 -5.70 -3.06 3.18
C ILE A 26 -4.22 -3.37 2.97
N GLU A 27 -3.47 -2.40 2.44
CA GLU A 27 -2.05 -2.52 2.14
C GLU A 27 -1.23 -1.54 2.99
N THR A 28 -0.01 -1.94 3.33
CA THR A 28 0.92 -1.07 4.06
C THR A 28 1.73 -0.25 3.07
N HIS A 29 1.64 1.07 3.15
CA HIS A 29 2.43 1.99 2.33
C HIS A 29 3.57 2.61 3.14
N THR A 30 4.78 2.61 2.59
CA THR A 30 5.94 3.29 3.18
C THR A 30 6.21 4.58 2.42
N LEU A 31 6.35 5.69 3.16
CA LEU A 31 6.66 7.00 2.61
C LEU A 31 8.04 7.44 3.11
N ALA A 32 8.86 7.97 2.21
CA ALA A 32 10.13 8.61 2.55
C ALA A 32 9.99 10.11 2.34
N VAL A 33 10.38 10.90 3.34
CA VAL A 33 10.26 12.37 3.30
C VAL A 33 11.61 12.98 3.60
N LEU A 34 12.10 13.81 2.68
CA LEU A 34 13.28 14.65 2.88
C LEU A 34 12.84 15.96 3.52
N VAL A 35 13.54 16.36 4.57
CA VAL A 35 13.24 17.59 5.31
C VAL A 35 14.51 18.36 5.61
N ASP A 36 14.37 19.68 5.70
CA ASP A 36 15.44 20.54 6.18
C ASP A 36 15.69 20.30 7.68
N ASN A 37 16.96 20.34 8.07
CA ASN A 37 17.36 20.12 9.47
C ASN A 37 17.16 21.38 10.31
N GLU A 38 15.90 21.65 10.64
CA GLU A 38 15.51 22.75 11.52
C GLU A 38 14.86 22.28 12.81
N SER A 39 14.97 23.10 13.85
CA SER A 39 14.37 22.78 15.15
C SER A 39 12.85 22.60 15.02
N GLY A 40 12.33 21.52 15.58
CA GLY A 40 10.91 21.22 15.60
C GLY A 40 10.35 20.59 14.31
N VAL A 41 11.18 20.29 13.31
CA VAL A 41 10.70 19.67 12.05
C VAL A 41 10.00 18.32 12.30
N LEU A 42 10.55 17.49 13.19
CA LEU A 42 9.97 16.19 13.55
C LEU A 42 8.58 16.34 14.17
N ALA A 43 8.37 17.34 15.04
CA ALA A 43 7.09 17.57 15.71
C ALA A 43 5.98 17.93 14.72
N ARG A 44 6.31 18.70 13.67
CA ARG A 44 5.34 19.04 12.62
C ARG A 44 5.02 17.83 11.73
N VAL A 45 6.04 17.04 11.36
CA VAL A 45 5.85 15.82 10.56
C VAL A 45 4.94 14.84 11.29
N ILE A 46 5.24 14.50 12.55
CA ILE A 46 4.38 13.58 13.32
C ILE A 46 3.00 14.20 13.62
N GLY A 47 2.91 15.51 13.80
CA GLY A 47 1.64 16.21 14.02
C GLY A 47 0.68 16.12 12.83
N LEU A 48 1.22 16.13 11.60
CA LEU A 48 0.42 15.96 10.37
C LEU A 48 -0.30 14.60 10.34
N PHE A 49 0.38 13.54 10.78
CA PHE A 49 -0.17 12.18 10.81
C PHE A 49 -1.00 11.91 12.07
N SER A 50 -0.53 12.32 13.25
CA SER A 50 -1.23 12.09 14.52
C SER A 50 -2.57 12.81 14.62
N GLY A 51 -2.75 13.94 13.95
CA GLY A 51 -4.01 14.70 13.98
C GLY A 51 -5.10 14.15 13.06
N ARG A 52 -4.78 13.18 12.20
CA ARG A 52 -5.70 12.70 11.15
C ARG A 52 -6.11 11.23 11.25
N GLY A 53 -5.55 10.48 12.20
CA GLY A 53 -5.79 9.03 12.32
C GLY A 53 -5.26 8.29 11.10
#